data_AF-A0A847W5N1-F1
#
_entry.id   AF-A0A847W5N1-F1
#
_cell.length_a   1.000
_cell.length_b   1.000
_cell.length_c   1.000
_cell.angle_alpha   90.00
_cell.angle_beta   90.00
_cell.angle_gamma   90.00
#
_symmetry.space_group_name_H-M   'P 1'
#
loop_
_entity.id
_entity.type
_entity.pdbx_description
1 polymer ?
#
loop_
_entity_poly.entity_id
_entity_poly.type
_entity_poly.pdbx_seq_one_letter_code
_entity_poly.pdbx_strand_id
1 'polypeptide(L)'
;MPAKIKQSTSQKKQKQPQIALLVENYSEKPSSNSQDSINQTKEIKKNLNNYLLAVKDTGCSTATIRNYKSDIKQFLDFLGENNLDGLRSKPKLLAFAKYQREKGLKDSSIKRKIVSIGQFKNWLKKEGLLKSEIPLSSKQIESAPSKDLKAIDARRSLDQEAQALGADGENLAKLSHKPRRRPNKLALILNVIALLFFIGGLGYLAYQQFGQAVLSLAYPSLPTSPNRILSFQGRLTNTARTPIASETKMNYELYDDVTGGN
;
A
#
# COMPACT_ATOMS: atom_id res chain seq x y z
N MET A 1 -6.09 35.57 40.34
CA MET A 1 -5.00 35.59 39.34
C MET A 1 -5.21 34.46 38.34
N PRO A 2 -5.54 34.73 37.07
CA PRO A 2 -5.64 33.70 36.02
C PRO A 2 -4.55 33.86 34.95
N ALA A 3 -3.83 32.77 34.63
CA ALA A 3 -2.91 32.71 33.49
C ALA A 3 -3.60 32.10 32.27
N LYS A 4 -3.55 32.84 31.16
CA LYS A 4 -4.21 32.57 29.88
C LYS A 4 -3.39 31.63 28.99
N ILE A 5 -4.13 30.79 28.26
CA ILE A 5 -3.74 30.08 27.05
C ILE A 5 -3.37 31.09 25.94
N LYS A 6 -2.34 30.81 25.13
CA LYS A 6 -2.30 31.20 23.71
C LYS A 6 -1.35 30.32 22.87
N GLN A 7 -1.85 30.07 21.66
CA GLN A 7 -1.40 29.11 20.65
C GLN A 7 -0.13 29.56 19.92
N SER A 8 0.63 28.57 19.45
CA SER A 8 1.79 28.72 18.57
C SER A 8 1.34 28.69 17.10
N THR A 9 1.60 29.78 16.39
CA THR A 9 1.49 29.91 14.94
C THR A 9 2.88 30.28 14.43
N SER A 10 3.49 29.46 13.56
CA SER A 10 4.70 29.85 12.84
C SER A 10 4.58 29.50 11.36
N GLN A 11 4.16 30.50 10.59
CA GLN A 11 4.33 30.57 9.14
C GLN A 11 5.82 30.74 8.82
N LYS A 12 6.36 29.98 7.87
CA LYS A 12 7.70 30.24 7.32
C LYS A 12 7.61 30.59 5.84
N LYS A 13 8.13 31.78 5.59
CA LYS A 13 8.11 32.64 4.41
C LYS A 13 9.05 32.12 3.31
N GLN A 14 8.58 32.19 2.07
CA GLN A 14 9.35 31.99 0.84
C GLN A 14 10.52 32.99 0.76
N LYS A 15 11.67 32.53 0.25
CA LYS A 15 12.80 33.37 -0.13
C LYS A 15 13.33 32.90 -1.49
N GLN A 16 13.12 33.71 -2.52
CA GLN A 16 13.83 33.63 -3.80
C GLN A 16 15.30 34.05 -3.60
N PRO A 17 16.19 33.61 -4.50
CA PRO A 17 17.27 34.47 -4.96
C PRO A 17 17.12 34.84 -6.44
N GLN A 18 17.22 36.15 -6.69
CA GLN A 18 17.45 36.76 -7.99
C GLN A 18 18.88 36.45 -8.44
N ILE A 19 19.04 35.93 -9.66
CA ILE A 19 20.24 36.15 -10.47
C ILE A 19 19.72 36.44 -11.88
N ALA A 20 19.76 37.72 -12.24
CA ALA A 20 19.52 38.21 -13.59
C ALA A 20 20.84 38.76 -14.13
N LEU A 21 21.05 38.54 -15.42
CA LEU A 21 21.94 39.27 -16.34
C LEU A 21 23.41 38.81 -16.44
N LEU A 22 23.63 37.84 -17.33
CA LEU A 22 24.58 38.06 -18.43
C LEU A 22 23.90 37.62 -19.74
N VAL A 23 23.69 38.58 -20.63
CA VAL A 23 23.10 38.44 -21.96
C VAL A 23 24.21 38.10 -22.94
N GLU A 24 24.07 37.04 -23.73
CA GLU A 24 24.53 37.08 -25.13
C GLU A 24 23.84 36.01 -26.00
N ASN A 25 22.99 36.51 -26.89
CA ASN A 25 22.68 36.05 -28.24
C ASN A 25 22.85 34.56 -28.59
N TYR A 26 21.73 33.84 -28.73
CA TYR A 26 21.51 32.97 -29.89
C TYR A 26 20.07 33.11 -30.38
N SER A 27 19.93 33.82 -31.49
CA SER A 27 18.76 33.77 -32.36
C SER A 27 18.86 32.50 -33.19
N GLU A 28 18.00 31.52 -32.94
CA GLU A 28 17.71 30.46 -33.89
C GLU A 28 16.18 30.28 -34.05
N LYS A 29 15.81 30.04 -35.31
CA LYS A 29 14.49 30.06 -35.95
C LYS A 29 13.45 29.11 -35.35
N PRO A 30 12.13 29.33 -35.56
CA PRO A 30 11.10 28.39 -35.17
C PRO A 30 11.06 27.21 -36.16
N SER A 31 11.39 26.00 -35.72
CA SER A 31 11.39 24.79 -36.56
C SER A 31 10.56 23.62 -35.97
N SER A 32 9.43 23.33 -36.66
CA SER A 32 8.88 21.99 -37.00
C SER A 32 8.74 20.82 -35.99
N ASN A 33 8.84 20.98 -34.66
CA ASN A 33 9.06 19.82 -33.75
C ASN A 33 7.83 19.22 -33.00
N SER A 34 6.58 19.58 -33.34
CA SER A 34 5.40 19.15 -32.54
C SER A 34 4.65 17.91 -33.03
N GLN A 35 4.70 17.58 -34.32
CA GLN A 35 3.97 16.43 -34.88
C GLN A 35 4.71 15.11 -34.68
N ASP A 36 6.04 15.12 -34.74
CA ASP A 36 6.88 13.92 -34.60
C ASP A 36 6.85 13.34 -33.18
N SER A 37 6.80 14.20 -32.16
CA SER A 37 6.67 13.78 -30.76
C SER A 37 5.32 13.12 -30.46
N ILE A 38 4.23 13.66 -31.02
CA ILE A 38 2.88 13.09 -30.90
C ILE A 38 2.82 11.71 -31.56
N ASN A 39 3.42 11.55 -32.74
CA ASN A 39 3.45 10.28 -33.45
C ASN A 39 4.29 9.23 -32.71
N GLN A 40 5.44 9.63 -32.15
CA GLN A 40 6.28 8.73 -31.37
C GLN A 40 5.58 8.25 -30.08
N THR A 41 4.90 9.14 -29.36
CA THR A 41 4.11 8.78 -28.17
C THR A 41 3.00 7.78 -28.52
N LYS A 42 2.31 7.96 -29.65
CA LYS A 42 1.28 7.02 -30.14
C LYS A 42 1.88 5.64 -30.43
N GLU A 43 3.03 5.59 -31.10
CA GLU A 43 3.70 4.33 -31.41
C GLU A 43 4.20 3.61 -30.15
N ILE A 44 4.72 4.34 -29.15
CA ILE A 44 5.11 3.74 -27.85
C ILE A 44 3.90 3.10 -27.16
N LYS A 45 2.77 3.81 -27.10
CA LYS A 45 1.52 3.31 -26.48
C LYS A 45 1.01 2.08 -27.22
N LYS A 46 1.02 2.09 -28.55
CA LYS A 46 0.66 0.95 -29.40
C LYS A 46 1.56 -0.25 -29.14
N ASN A 47 2.87 -0.06 -29.13
CA ASN A 47 3.85 -1.12 -28.86
C ASN A 47 3.69 -1.72 -27.46
N LEU A 48 3.41 -0.89 -26.45
CA LEU A 48 3.10 -1.38 -25.10
C LEU A 48 1.84 -2.25 -25.09
N ASN A 49 0.78 -1.83 -25.78
CA ASN A 49 -0.45 -2.62 -25.84
C ASN A 49 -0.23 -3.97 -26.54
N ASN A 50 0.50 -3.97 -27.66
CA ASN A 50 0.85 -5.20 -28.39
C ASN A 50 1.69 -6.14 -27.52
N TYR A 51 2.66 -5.61 -26.77
CA TYR A 51 3.41 -6.40 -25.80
C TYR A 51 2.51 -7.03 -24.74
N LEU A 52 1.58 -6.26 -24.16
CA LEU A 52 0.68 -6.77 -23.12
C LEU A 52 -0.29 -7.84 -23.66
N LEU A 53 -0.70 -7.74 -24.93
CA LEU A 53 -1.45 -8.80 -25.63
C LEU A 53 -0.60 -10.06 -25.80
N ALA A 54 0.64 -9.92 -26.31
CA ALA A 54 1.54 -11.06 -26.43
C ALA A 54 1.82 -11.74 -25.08
N VAL A 55 1.95 -10.97 -23.98
CA VAL A 55 2.09 -11.53 -22.63
C VAL A 55 0.81 -12.23 -22.17
N LYS A 56 -0.38 -11.71 -22.51
CA LYS A 56 -1.66 -12.35 -22.18
C LYS A 56 -1.80 -13.71 -22.87
N ASP A 57 -1.39 -13.81 -24.13
CA ASP A 57 -1.51 -15.04 -24.92
C ASP A 57 -0.61 -16.17 -24.38
N THR A 58 0.43 -15.82 -23.61
CA THR A 58 1.28 -16.79 -22.90
C THR A 58 0.65 -17.37 -21.62
N GLY A 59 -0.60 -17.02 -21.31
CA GLY A 59 -1.31 -17.51 -20.12
C GLY A 59 -0.89 -16.84 -18.80
N CYS A 60 -0.21 -15.70 -18.87
CA CYS A 60 0.15 -14.93 -17.68
C CYS A 60 -1.08 -14.41 -16.91
N SER A 61 -1.00 -14.38 -15.57
CA SER A 61 -2.09 -13.87 -14.74
C SER A 61 -2.41 -12.39 -15.03
N THR A 62 -3.68 -12.01 -14.85
CA THR A 62 -4.13 -10.61 -15.00
C THR A 62 -3.41 -9.65 -14.05
N ALA A 63 -3.03 -10.11 -12.86
CA ALA A 63 -2.24 -9.34 -11.91
C ALA A 63 -0.82 -9.07 -12.43
N THR A 64 -0.18 -10.05 -13.07
CA THR A 64 1.14 -9.90 -13.69
C THR A 64 1.09 -8.89 -14.84
N ILE A 65 0.08 -8.97 -15.71
CA ILE A 65 -0.11 -8.04 -16.82
C ILE A 65 -0.30 -6.60 -16.31
N ARG A 66 -1.15 -6.41 -15.29
CA ARG A 66 -1.36 -5.10 -14.64
C ARG A 66 -0.07 -4.54 -14.04
N ASN A 67 0.72 -5.40 -13.40
CA ASN A 67 2.00 -5.04 -12.82
C ASN A 67 3.00 -4.59 -13.89
N TYR A 68 3.13 -5.35 -14.99
CA TYR A 68 4.00 -4.99 -16.11
C TYR A 68 3.58 -3.67 -16.75
N LYS A 69 2.28 -3.48 -17.01
CA LYS A 69 1.73 -2.23 -17.53
C LYS A 69 2.11 -1.03 -16.65
N SER A 70 1.89 -1.14 -15.34
CA SER A 70 2.20 -0.07 -14.39
C SER A 70 3.69 0.23 -14.33
N ASP A 71 4.54 -0.80 -14.28
CA ASP A 71 5.99 -0.63 -14.18
C ASP A 71 6.58 0.03 -15.43
N ILE A 72 6.18 -0.43 -16.61
CA ILE A 72 6.68 0.09 -17.88
C ILE A 72 6.20 1.53 -18.06
N LYS A 73 4.94 1.82 -17.74
CA LYS A 73 4.41 3.19 -17.81
C LYS A 73 5.20 4.14 -16.91
N GLN A 74 5.45 3.77 -15.65
CA GLN A 74 6.25 4.62 -14.74
C GLN A 74 7.66 4.88 -15.23
N PHE A 75 8.27 3.93 -15.95
CA PHE A 75 9.57 4.14 -16.56
C PHE A 75 9.52 5.06 -17.77
N LEU A 76 8.50 4.92 -18.62
CA LEU A 76 8.27 5.83 -19.75
C LEU A 76 7.99 7.26 -19.27
N ASP A 77 7.18 7.40 -18.21
CA ASP A 77 6.91 8.69 -17.56
C ASP A 77 8.20 9.31 -17.03
N PHE A 78 9.10 8.51 -16.44
CA PHE A 78 10.41 8.96 -15.95
C PHE A 78 11.36 9.43 -17.07
N LEU A 79 11.30 8.81 -18.26
CA LEU A 79 12.14 9.19 -19.39
C LEU A 79 11.64 10.44 -20.12
N GLY A 80 10.41 10.88 -19.85
CA GLY A 80 9.64 11.78 -20.71
C GLY A 80 9.04 10.99 -21.88
N GLU A 81 7.80 11.31 -22.26
CA GLU A 81 6.93 10.50 -23.15
C GLU A 81 7.49 10.15 -24.55
N ASN A 82 8.70 10.62 -24.91
CA ASN A 82 9.21 10.61 -26.28
C ASN A 82 10.56 9.90 -26.48
N ASN A 83 11.20 9.29 -25.47
CA ASN A 83 12.56 8.77 -25.64
C ASN A 83 12.69 7.25 -25.44
N LEU A 84 12.40 6.48 -26.51
CA LEU A 84 12.67 5.02 -26.54
C LEU A 84 14.17 4.68 -26.45
N ASP A 85 15.08 5.63 -26.75
CA ASP A 85 16.52 5.41 -26.62
C ASP A 85 16.93 5.15 -25.17
N GLY A 86 16.12 5.59 -24.20
CA GLY A 86 16.30 5.27 -22.80
C GLY A 86 16.18 3.80 -22.46
N LEU A 87 15.44 3.00 -23.24
CA LEU A 87 15.40 1.54 -23.07
C LEU A 87 16.74 0.90 -23.48
N ARG A 88 17.51 1.54 -24.36
CA ARG A 88 18.80 1.01 -24.85
C ARG A 88 19.90 1.20 -23.81
N SER A 89 19.88 2.31 -23.07
CA SER A 89 20.96 2.76 -22.20
C SER A 89 20.89 2.18 -20.76
N LYS A 90 21.86 1.33 -20.40
CA LYS A 90 22.08 0.82 -19.03
C LYS A 90 22.16 1.96 -17.99
N PRO A 91 22.83 3.10 -18.26
CA PRO A 91 22.80 4.28 -17.39
C PRO A 91 21.39 4.77 -17.03
N LYS A 92 20.45 4.82 -17.98
CA LYS A 92 19.09 5.33 -17.69
C LYS A 92 18.27 4.37 -16.81
N LEU A 93 18.47 3.06 -16.95
CA LEU A 93 17.89 2.07 -16.04
C LEU A 93 18.43 2.19 -14.61
N LEU A 94 19.73 2.46 -14.47
CA LEU A 94 20.34 2.72 -13.16
C LEU A 94 19.84 4.04 -12.56
N ALA A 95 19.70 5.09 -13.37
CA ALA A 95 19.13 6.36 -12.95
C ALA A 95 17.68 6.18 -12.46
N PHE A 96 16.87 5.40 -13.16
CA PHE A 96 15.51 5.06 -12.72
C PHE A 96 15.51 4.26 -11.41
N ALA A 97 16.39 3.26 -11.27
CA ALA A 97 16.51 2.50 -10.03
C ALA A 97 16.89 3.39 -8.83
N LYS A 98 17.79 4.37 -9.04
CA LYS A 98 18.16 5.36 -8.03
C LYS A 98 16.98 6.26 -7.67
N TYR A 99 16.29 6.81 -8.66
CA TYR A 99 15.09 7.64 -8.47
C TYR A 99 13.99 6.92 -7.68
N GLN A 100 13.75 5.64 -7.96
CA GLN A 100 12.76 4.85 -7.24
C GLN A 100 13.20 4.54 -5.80
N ARG A 101 14.51 4.37 -5.55
CA ARG A 101 15.06 4.20 -4.20
C ARG A 101 14.94 5.48 -3.38
N GLU A 102 15.21 6.64 -3.97
CA GLU A 102 15.05 7.95 -3.32
C GLU A 102 13.58 8.24 -2.96
N LYS A 103 12.63 7.71 -3.73
CA LYS A 103 11.20 7.68 -3.38
C LYS A 103 10.81 6.72 -2.25
N GLY A 104 11.76 5.97 -1.70
CA GLY A 104 11.51 5.03 -0.61
C GLY A 104 10.93 3.67 -1.02
N LEU A 105 11.03 3.27 -2.30
CA LEU A 105 10.60 1.92 -2.70
C LEU A 105 11.57 0.84 -2.20
N LYS A 106 11.00 -0.28 -1.76
CA LYS A 106 11.76 -1.50 -1.42
C LYS A 106 12.51 -2.05 -2.63
N ASP A 107 13.70 -2.61 -2.41
CA ASP A 107 14.52 -3.19 -3.48
C ASP A 107 13.81 -4.29 -4.28
N SER A 108 12.90 -5.07 -3.66
CA SER A 108 12.09 -6.06 -4.36
C SER A 108 11.17 -5.44 -5.43
N SER A 109 10.56 -4.30 -5.10
CA SER A 109 9.72 -3.53 -6.04
C SER A 109 10.54 -2.91 -7.16
N ILE A 110 11.76 -2.44 -6.85
CA ILE A 110 12.70 -1.90 -7.84
C ILE A 110 13.14 -3.01 -8.79
N LYS A 111 13.56 -4.18 -8.27
CA LYS A 111 13.94 -5.35 -9.07
C LYS A 111 12.80 -5.77 -10.01
N ARG A 112 11.57 -5.88 -9.51
CA ARG A 112 10.38 -6.19 -10.33
C ARG A 112 10.24 -5.23 -11.51
N LYS A 113 10.34 -3.92 -11.25
CA LYS A 113 10.24 -2.89 -12.30
C LYS A 113 11.32 -3.05 -13.36
N ILE A 114 12.57 -3.26 -12.96
CA ILE A 114 13.69 -3.46 -13.90
C ILE A 114 13.48 -4.71 -14.76
N VAL A 115 12.95 -5.80 -14.19
CA VAL A 115 12.61 -7.01 -14.95
C VAL A 115 11.49 -6.73 -15.96
N SER A 116 10.41 -6.06 -15.55
CA SER A 116 9.30 -5.67 -16.44
C SER A 116 9.80 -4.86 -17.64
N ILE A 117 10.68 -3.88 -17.41
CA ILE A 117 11.26 -3.04 -18.46
C ILE A 117 12.19 -3.85 -19.37
N GLY A 118 13.00 -4.75 -18.79
CA GLY A 118 13.89 -5.64 -19.53
C GLY A 118 13.13 -6.56 -20.49
N GLN A 119 12.00 -7.10 -20.04
CA GLN A 119 11.15 -7.94 -20.88
C GLN A 119 10.52 -7.17 -22.03
N PHE A 120 10.00 -5.97 -21.77
CA PHE A 120 9.48 -5.11 -22.82
C PHE A 120 10.56 -4.75 -23.85
N LYS A 121 11.78 -4.41 -23.40
CA LYS A 121 12.92 -4.17 -24.29
C LYS A 121 13.23 -5.40 -25.16
N ASN A 122 13.26 -6.60 -24.57
CA ASN A 122 13.56 -7.83 -25.30
C ASN A 122 12.48 -8.14 -26.33
N TRP A 123 11.21 -7.91 -25.99
CA TRP A 123 10.10 -8.05 -26.92
C TRP A 123 10.23 -7.06 -28.09
N LEU A 124 10.50 -5.77 -27.82
CA LEU A 124 10.73 -4.77 -28.88
C LEU A 124 11.88 -5.14 -29.83
N LYS A 125 12.94 -5.78 -29.31
CA LYS A 125 14.03 -6.30 -30.13
C LYS A 125 13.58 -7.45 -31.02
N LYS A 126 12.78 -8.38 -30.47
CA LYS A 126 12.25 -9.53 -31.21
C LYS A 126 11.34 -9.11 -32.36
N GLU A 127 10.53 -8.08 -32.14
CA GLU A 127 9.64 -7.50 -33.17
C GLU A 127 10.39 -6.64 -34.20
N GLY A 128 11.72 -6.51 -34.12
CA GLY A 128 12.51 -5.68 -35.04
C GLY A 128 12.32 -4.16 -34.87
N LEU A 129 11.59 -3.72 -33.84
CA LEU A 129 11.27 -2.31 -33.57
C LEU A 129 12.45 -1.52 -32.99
N LEU A 130 13.56 -2.19 -32.67
CA LEU A 130 14.81 -1.58 -32.22
C LEU A 130 15.95 -1.90 -33.19
N LYS A 131 16.32 -0.94 -34.05
CA LYS A 131 17.57 -0.99 -34.85
C LYS A 131 18.77 -1.17 -33.92
N SER A 132 19.36 -2.36 -33.94
CA SER A 132 20.44 -2.80 -33.06
C SER A 132 21.77 -2.17 -33.43
N GLU A 133 22.39 -1.47 -32.48
CA GLU A 133 23.85 -1.46 -32.36
C GLU A 133 24.18 -1.58 -30.87
N ILE A 134 25.30 -2.24 -30.56
CA ILE A 134 25.71 -2.83 -29.27
C ILE A 134 25.23 -4.28 -29.09
N PRO A 135 26.05 -5.28 -29.49
CA PRO A 135 25.90 -6.65 -29.02
C PRO A 135 26.22 -6.67 -27.52
N LEU A 136 25.17 -6.70 -26.69
CA LEU A 136 25.34 -6.98 -25.27
C LEU A 136 25.69 -8.46 -25.16
N SER A 137 26.96 -8.76 -24.88
CA SER A 137 27.48 -10.10 -24.57
C SER A 137 26.49 -10.85 -23.69
N SER A 138 25.92 -11.92 -24.24
CA SER A 138 24.78 -12.67 -23.71
C SER A 138 25.13 -13.59 -22.53
N LYS A 139 26.30 -13.43 -21.89
CA LYS A 139 26.78 -14.41 -20.90
C LYS A 139 26.32 -14.20 -19.45
N GLN A 140 25.45 -13.24 -19.14
CA GLN A 140 25.03 -12.97 -17.75
C GLN A 140 23.55 -12.63 -17.51
N ILE A 141 22.62 -13.06 -18.37
CA ILE A 141 21.18 -12.99 -18.08
C ILE A 141 20.51 -14.33 -18.41
N GLU A 142 20.98 -15.40 -17.78
CA GLU A 142 20.24 -16.67 -17.68
C GLU A 142 19.80 -16.93 -16.24
N SER A 143 18.97 -16.04 -15.68
CA SER A 143 18.16 -16.41 -14.51
C SER A 143 16.91 -15.55 -14.38
N ALA A 144 15.87 -16.04 -15.07
CA ALA A 144 14.44 -15.85 -14.87
C ALA A 144 13.76 -14.56 -15.40
N PRO A 145 12.53 -14.68 -15.96
CA PRO A 145 11.64 -15.84 -16.06
C PRO A 145 11.41 -16.26 -17.53
N SER A 146 12.28 -17.11 -18.09
CA SER A 146 11.90 -18.03 -19.18
C SER A 146 11.47 -19.40 -18.64
N LYS A 147 11.63 -19.62 -17.32
CA LYS A 147 11.18 -20.83 -16.64
C LYS A 147 9.69 -20.84 -16.39
N ASP A 148 9.04 -19.70 -16.19
CA ASP A 148 7.60 -19.67 -15.96
C ASP A 148 6.81 -19.94 -17.25
N LEU A 149 7.24 -19.39 -18.40
CA LEU A 149 6.57 -19.71 -19.67
C LEU A 149 6.76 -21.17 -20.08
N LYS A 150 8.00 -21.70 -20.05
CA LYS A 150 8.25 -23.09 -20.44
C LYS A 150 7.77 -24.14 -19.44
N ALA A 151 7.71 -23.84 -18.14
CA ALA A 151 7.20 -24.78 -17.15
C ALA A 151 5.66 -24.82 -17.11
N ILE A 152 4.97 -23.79 -17.61
CA ILE A 152 3.51 -23.80 -17.78
C ILE A 152 3.14 -24.59 -19.03
N ASP A 153 3.85 -24.40 -20.14
CA ASP A 153 3.64 -25.18 -21.37
C ASP A 153 3.98 -26.66 -21.20
N ALA A 154 5.11 -26.98 -20.55
CA ALA A 154 5.52 -28.36 -20.30
C ALA A 154 4.63 -29.11 -19.30
N ARG A 155 4.02 -28.41 -18.32
CA ARG A 155 3.02 -29.03 -17.42
C ARG A 155 1.72 -29.34 -18.15
N ARG A 156 1.29 -28.44 -19.04
CA ARG A 156 0.05 -28.61 -19.80
C ARG A 156 0.15 -29.73 -20.84
N SER A 157 1.30 -29.91 -21.49
CA SER A 157 1.53 -31.03 -22.40
C SER A 157 1.69 -32.36 -21.66
N LEU A 158 2.38 -32.39 -20.52
CA LEU A 158 2.54 -33.60 -19.71
C LEU A 158 1.22 -34.05 -19.05
N ASP A 159 0.38 -33.13 -18.59
CA ASP A 159 -0.93 -33.47 -18.02
C ASP A 159 -1.93 -33.93 -19.10
N GLN A 160 -1.77 -33.49 -20.36
CA GLN A 160 -2.58 -33.94 -21.50
C GLN A 160 -2.10 -35.30 -22.06
N GLU A 161 -0.80 -35.57 -22.03
CA GLU A 161 -0.21 -36.83 -22.51
C GLU A 161 -0.30 -37.95 -21.46
N ALA A 162 -0.16 -37.64 -20.16
CA ALA A 162 -0.36 -38.58 -19.05
C ALA A 162 -1.83 -38.96 -18.82
N GLN A 163 -2.78 -38.16 -19.33
CA GLN A 163 -4.20 -38.53 -19.37
C GLN A 163 -4.59 -39.31 -20.64
N ALA A 164 -3.76 -39.26 -21.69
CA ALA A 164 -3.98 -39.98 -22.94
C ALA A 164 -3.30 -41.36 -23.00
N LEU A 165 -2.22 -41.57 -22.25
CA LEU A 165 -1.50 -42.85 -22.16
C LEU A 165 -1.63 -43.42 -20.76
N GLY A 166 -2.67 -44.24 -20.58
CA GLY A 166 -2.77 -45.12 -19.43
C GLY A 166 -1.56 -46.05 -19.36
N ALA A 167 -1.01 -46.11 -18.15
CA ALA A 167 -0.20 -47.21 -17.62
C ALA A 167 1.27 -47.34 -18.13
N ASP A 168 2.10 -47.84 -17.21
CA ASP A 168 3.43 -48.45 -17.43
C ASP A 168 4.67 -47.53 -17.59
N GLY A 169 4.80 -46.50 -16.76
CA GLY A 169 6.00 -45.64 -16.73
C GLY A 169 7.12 -46.06 -15.78
N GLU A 170 7.69 -47.28 -15.87
CA GLU A 170 8.80 -47.68 -14.96
C GLU A 170 10.21 -47.24 -15.39
N ASN A 171 10.46 -46.78 -16.63
CA ASN A 171 11.85 -46.60 -17.09
C ASN A 171 12.26 -45.28 -17.75
N LEU A 172 11.50 -44.19 -17.61
CA LEU A 172 11.86 -42.88 -18.20
C LEU A 172 12.34 -41.79 -17.20
N ALA A 173 12.78 -42.16 -16.01
CA ALA A 173 13.14 -41.19 -14.95
C ALA A 173 14.64 -40.86 -14.82
N LYS A 174 15.49 -41.23 -15.78
CA LYS A 174 16.95 -41.08 -15.69
C LYS A 174 17.55 -40.18 -16.76
N LEU A 175 17.12 -38.92 -16.88
CA LEU A 175 17.99 -37.86 -17.41
C LEU A 175 17.41 -36.47 -17.08
N SER A 176 18.25 -35.63 -16.47
CA SER A 176 17.98 -34.24 -16.07
C SER A 176 17.16 -34.04 -14.78
N HIS A 177 17.81 -34.23 -13.64
CA HIS A 177 17.41 -33.60 -12.39
C HIS A 177 18.51 -32.67 -11.89
N LYS A 178 18.36 -31.37 -12.19
CA LYS A 178 18.96 -30.31 -11.37
C LYS A 178 18.52 -30.59 -9.92
N PRO A 179 19.42 -30.64 -8.92
CA PRO A 179 19.01 -30.97 -7.57
C PRO A 179 18.01 -29.92 -7.09
N ARG A 180 16.73 -30.30 -7.05
CA ARG A 180 15.72 -29.60 -6.28
C ARG A 180 16.24 -29.67 -4.85
N ARG A 181 16.71 -28.54 -4.31
CA ARG A 181 17.07 -28.46 -2.88
C ARG A 181 15.86 -28.96 -2.11
N ARG A 182 15.96 -30.17 -1.57
CA ARG A 182 14.90 -30.74 -0.74
C ARG A 182 14.73 -29.74 0.41
N PRO A 183 13.51 -29.27 0.71
CA PRO A 183 13.32 -28.42 1.86
C PRO A 183 13.88 -29.16 3.08
N ASN A 184 14.74 -28.51 3.84
CA ASN A 184 15.37 -29.12 5.01
C ASN A 184 14.24 -29.54 5.96
N LYS A 185 14.02 -30.85 6.13
CA LYS A 185 12.95 -31.36 7.00
C LYS A 185 13.05 -30.77 8.41
N LEU A 186 14.28 -30.57 8.89
CA LEU A 186 14.56 -29.88 10.15
C LEU A 186 14.07 -28.43 10.16
N ALA A 187 14.28 -27.66 9.09
CA ALA A 187 13.77 -26.29 9.01
C ALA A 187 12.24 -26.26 8.94
N LEU A 188 11.61 -27.23 8.27
CA LEU A 188 10.17 -27.38 8.23
C LEU A 188 9.61 -27.71 9.62
N ILE A 189 10.20 -28.68 10.32
CA ILE A 189 9.82 -29.05 11.68
C ILE A 189 10.01 -27.87 12.64
N LEU A 190 11.12 -27.14 12.53
CA LEU A 190 11.39 -25.96 13.37
C LEU A 190 10.36 -24.85 13.14
N ASN A 191 9.95 -24.60 11.88
CA ASN A 191 8.89 -23.65 11.57
C ASN A 191 7.53 -24.10 12.13
N VAL A 192 7.21 -25.40 12.08
CA VAL A 192 5.97 -25.95 12.66
C VAL A 192 5.98 -25.83 14.18
N ILE A 193 7.10 -26.15 14.83
CA ILE A 193 7.27 -25.99 16.28
C ILE A 193 7.13 -24.52 16.68
N ALA A 194 7.77 -23.60 15.96
CA ALA A 194 7.65 -22.17 16.19
C ALA A 194 6.20 -21.69 16.04
N LEU A 195 5.46 -22.20 15.05
CA LEU A 195 4.05 -21.89 14.87
C LEU A 195 3.19 -22.40 16.03
N LEU A 196 3.44 -23.62 16.52
CA LEU A 196 2.71 -24.19 17.67
C LEU A 196 2.97 -23.39 18.95
N PHE A 197 4.22 -22.99 19.20
CA PHE A 197 4.55 -22.11 20.32
C PHE A 197 3.91 -20.73 20.18
N PHE A 198 3.84 -20.18 18.96
CA PHE A 198 3.21 -18.89 18.73
C PHE A 198 1.70 -18.93 19.01
N ILE A 199 1.00 -19.97 18.54
CA ILE A 199 -0.43 -20.16 18.78
C ILE A 199 -0.68 -20.42 20.28
N GLY A 200 0.12 -21.28 20.91
CA GLY A 200 0.02 -21.55 22.35
C GLY A 200 0.25 -20.30 23.20
N GLY A 201 1.24 -19.48 22.82
CA GLY A 201 1.53 -18.20 23.48
C GLY A 201 0.38 -17.20 23.34
N LEU A 202 -0.19 -17.06 22.13
CA LEU A 202 -1.37 -16.22 21.92
C LEU A 202 -2.58 -16.70 22.74
N GLY A 203 -2.80 -18.01 22.82
CA GLY A 203 -3.87 -18.60 23.64
C GLY A 203 -3.67 -18.31 25.13
N TYR A 204 -2.45 -18.46 25.64
CA TYR A 204 -2.11 -18.14 27.03
C TYR A 204 -2.33 -16.66 27.35
N LEU A 205 -1.90 -15.76 26.47
CA LEU A 205 -2.11 -14.31 26.64
C LEU A 205 -3.60 -13.94 26.59
N ALA A 206 -4.37 -14.55 25.69
CA ALA A 206 -5.81 -14.36 25.62
C ALA A 206 -6.51 -14.85 26.91
N TYR A 207 -6.09 -16.01 27.44
CA TYR A 207 -6.61 -16.52 28.70
C TYR A 207 -6.30 -15.60 29.88
N GLN A 208 -5.08 -15.05 29.95
CA GLN A 208 -4.72 -14.07 30.97
C GLN A 208 -5.54 -12.77 30.84
N GLN A 209 -5.74 -12.27 29.61
CA GLN A 209 -6.44 -11.02 29.37
C GLN A 209 -7.96 -11.12 29.58
N PHE A 210 -8.58 -12.23 29.15
CA PHE A 210 -10.04 -12.36 29.11
C PHE A 210 -10.58 -13.40 30.10
N GLY A 211 -9.83 -14.45 30.43
CA GLY A 211 -10.27 -15.48 31.38
C GLY A 211 -10.24 -15.00 32.83
N GLN A 212 -9.36 -14.05 33.16
CA GLN A 212 -9.26 -13.43 34.49
C GLN A 212 -9.98 -12.06 34.57
N ALA A 213 -10.57 -11.59 33.47
CA ALA A 213 -11.27 -10.31 33.46
C ALA A 213 -12.58 -10.42 34.25
N VAL A 214 -12.60 -9.83 35.45
CA VAL A 214 -13.85 -9.57 36.16
C VAL A 214 -14.68 -8.60 35.32
N LEU A 215 -15.86 -9.05 34.89
CA LEU A 215 -16.85 -8.24 34.21
C LEU A 215 -17.36 -7.18 35.18
N SER A 216 -16.71 -6.02 35.20
CA SER A 216 -17.23 -4.84 35.89
C SER A 216 -18.36 -4.26 35.06
N LEU A 217 -19.60 -4.46 35.50
CA LEU A 217 -20.75 -3.80 34.88
C LEU A 217 -20.59 -2.28 35.07
N ALA A 218 -20.82 -1.52 34.00
CA ALA A 218 -20.76 -0.05 34.04
C ALA A 218 -21.93 0.59 34.82
N TYR A 219 -22.88 -0.22 35.25
CA TYR A 219 -24.06 0.20 35.98
C TYR A 219 -24.26 -0.69 37.21
N PRO A 220 -24.76 -0.11 38.32
CA PRO A 220 -25.12 -0.90 39.49
C PRO A 220 -26.21 -1.91 39.11
N SER A 221 -26.17 -3.10 39.70
CA SER A 221 -27.18 -4.16 39.49
C SER A 221 -28.54 -3.81 40.11
N LEU A 222 -28.61 -2.75 40.91
CA LEU A 222 -29.81 -2.28 41.60
C LEU A 222 -30.10 -0.83 41.17
N PRO A 223 -31.34 -0.50 40.78
CA PRO A 223 -31.72 0.86 40.43
C PRO A 223 -31.64 1.76 41.67
N THR A 224 -30.86 2.84 41.60
CA THR A 224 -30.79 3.86 42.65
C THR A 224 -31.64 5.07 42.24
N SER A 225 -32.58 5.50 43.07
CA SER A 225 -33.35 6.72 42.77
C SER A 225 -32.45 7.95 42.86
N PRO A 226 -32.55 8.91 41.92
CA PRO A 226 -31.77 10.14 41.97
C PRO A 226 -32.19 11.01 43.17
N ASN A 227 -31.22 11.72 43.75
CA ASN A 227 -31.50 12.69 44.82
C ASN A 227 -32.41 13.83 44.29
N ARG A 228 -33.48 14.15 45.00
CA ARG A 228 -34.41 15.23 44.65
C ARG A 228 -34.20 16.39 45.62
N ILE A 229 -33.87 17.56 45.09
CA ILE A 229 -33.73 18.79 45.86
C ILE A 229 -35.01 19.60 45.72
N LEU A 230 -35.63 19.96 46.85
CA LEU A 230 -36.75 20.88 46.90
C LEU A 230 -36.23 22.29 47.19
N SER A 231 -36.52 23.24 46.30
CA SER A 231 -36.14 24.65 46.46
C SER A 231 -37.38 25.53 46.51
N PHE A 232 -37.44 26.41 47.52
CA PHE A 232 -38.51 27.39 47.66
C PHE A 232 -38.00 28.78 47.25
N GLN A 233 -38.82 29.54 46.51
CA GLN A 233 -38.56 30.94 46.19
C GLN A 233 -39.75 31.78 46.65
N GLY A 234 -39.51 32.71 47.58
CA GLY A 234 -40.56 33.57 48.12
C GLY A 234 -39.98 34.67 49.00
N ARG A 235 -40.74 35.76 49.15
CA ARG A 235 -40.44 36.82 50.13
C ARG A 235 -41.39 36.65 51.31
N LEU A 236 -40.86 36.68 52.53
CA LEU A 236 -41.69 36.76 53.72
C LEU A 236 -42.30 38.15 53.79
N THR A 237 -43.63 38.26 53.70
CA THR A 237 -44.34 39.54 53.76
C THR A 237 -45.35 39.55 54.90
N ASN A 238 -45.56 40.72 55.51
CA ASN A 238 -46.65 40.91 56.47
C ASN A 238 -48.02 41.01 55.77
N THR A 239 -49.09 41.15 56.54
CA THR A 239 -50.47 41.32 56.03
C THR A 239 -50.62 42.51 55.08
N ALA A 240 -49.77 43.54 55.20
CA ALA A 240 -49.73 44.70 54.32
C ALA A 240 -48.82 44.52 53.08
N ARG A 241 -48.32 43.31 52.81
CA ARG A 241 -47.40 42.95 51.71
C ARG A 241 -46.03 43.62 51.77
N THR A 242 -45.63 44.12 52.94
CA THR A 242 -44.29 44.66 53.16
C THR A 242 -43.32 43.53 53.47
N PRO A 243 -42.11 43.48 52.85
CA PRO A 243 -41.10 42.48 53.16
C PRO A 243 -40.66 42.55 54.62
N ILE A 244 -40.64 41.39 55.29
CA ILE A 244 -40.08 41.22 56.62
C ILE A 244 -38.58 40.99 56.47
N ALA A 245 -37.76 41.93 56.95
CA ALA A 245 -36.31 41.90 56.84
C ALA A 245 -35.60 41.43 58.13
N SER A 246 -36.35 41.26 59.22
CA SER A 246 -35.83 40.73 60.49
C SER A 246 -35.65 39.21 60.42
N GLU A 247 -34.65 38.69 61.14
CA GLU A 247 -34.42 37.25 61.27
C GLU A 247 -35.69 36.56 61.77
N THR A 248 -36.18 35.59 60.99
CA THR A 248 -37.39 34.83 61.29
C THR A 248 -37.05 33.35 61.24
N LYS A 249 -37.27 32.63 62.34
CA LYS A 249 -37.09 31.18 62.41
C LYS A 249 -38.24 30.50 61.67
N MET A 250 -37.89 29.64 60.71
CA MET A 250 -38.84 28.87 59.92
C MET A 250 -38.57 27.39 60.09
N ASN A 251 -39.63 26.61 60.33
CA ASN A 251 -39.57 25.16 60.31
C ASN A 251 -40.21 24.66 59.01
N TYR A 252 -39.53 23.74 58.34
CA TYR A 252 -40.03 23.08 57.13
C TYR A 252 -40.28 21.62 57.46
N GLU A 253 -41.51 21.18 57.25
CA GLU A 253 -41.92 19.80 57.48
C GLU A 253 -42.43 19.22 56.16
N LEU A 254 -42.03 17.99 55.84
CA LEU A 254 -42.54 17.25 54.70
C LEU A 254 -43.48 16.18 55.19
N TYR A 255 -44.66 16.13 54.59
CA TYR A 255 -45.68 15.14 54.86
C TYR A 255 -45.82 14.23 53.64
N ASP A 256 -45.96 12.93 53.88
CA ASP A 256 -46.19 11.90 52.86
C ASP A 256 -47.67 11.51 52.72
N ASP A 257 -48.53 11.99 53.62
CA ASP A 257 -49.97 11.81 53.58
C ASP A 257 -50.72 13.07 53.12
N VAL A 258 -51.87 12.87 52.45
CA VAL A 258 -52.73 13.91 51.90
C VAL A 258 -53.39 14.75 53.01
N THR A 259 -53.46 14.24 54.24
CA THR A 259 -54.03 14.95 55.39
C THR A 259 -53.00 15.65 56.29
N GLY A 260 -51.70 15.53 55.99
CA GLY A 260 -50.63 16.17 56.78
C GLY A 260 -50.54 17.68 56.58
N GLY A 261 -50.16 18.41 57.64
CA GLY A 261 -49.83 19.84 57.59
C GLY A 261 -51.00 20.83 57.61
N ASN A 262 -52.20 20.39 58.02
CA ASN A 262 -53.35 21.26 58.33
C ASN A 262 -53.42 21.62 59.82
#